data_AF-A0A1Y0BNZ6-F1
#
_entry.id   AF-A0A1Y0BNZ6-F1
#
_cell.length_a   1.000
_cell.length_b   1.000
_cell.length_c   1.000
_cell.angle_alpha   90.00
_cell.angle_beta   90.00
_cell.angle_gamma   90.00
#
_symmetry.space_group_name_H-M   'P 1'
#
loop_
_entity.id
_entity.type
_entity.pdbx_description
1 polymer ?
#
loop_
_entity_poly.entity_id
_entity_poly.type
_entity_poly.pdbx_seq_one_letter_code
_entity_poly.pdbx_strand_id
1 'polypeptide(L)'
;MPAHIYYALGRHQDSMRVNVAAARADEAFIRRSGDHSLMRYGYYPHNIHFIIMSAQMAGDMRTAVREAQRLGALLDPDTSAKIAWIQAIDAAPFLAMAQFAPPKAILAMPPANERLPYAVAMRHYARAVAYAQMRDRAGFDGELAALAGLRRSDAFADMIAQGVPAPDLLSLAEAVARGRFAFSQGRFEEAAGHYRAAIALEGKIPYQEPPYWYYPVSQSLGAALLRAGKPQEASQAFRAALAQTPRNGWAVFGLAESEKAQGHALEAAAARRSLRRLWMGDPAWLRADRL
;
A
#
# COMPACT_ATOMS: atom_id res chain seq x y z
N MET A 1 20.21 3.58 9.38
CA MET A 1 19.77 4.50 8.31
C MET A 1 18.56 5.29 8.78
N PRO A 2 18.56 6.64 8.71
CA PRO A 2 17.52 7.49 9.31
C PRO A 2 16.16 7.44 8.59
N ALA A 3 16.08 6.72 7.46
CA ALA A 3 14.87 6.51 6.68
C ALA A 3 13.64 6.11 7.49
N HIS A 4 13.83 5.19 8.44
CA HIS A 4 12.79 4.64 9.30
C HIS A 4 12.15 5.73 10.17
N ILE A 5 12.99 6.50 10.88
CA ILE A 5 12.55 7.64 11.70
C ILE A 5 11.83 8.68 10.83
N TYR A 6 12.38 9.00 9.66
CA TYR A 6 11.73 9.93 8.75
C TYR A 6 10.39 9.43 8.25
N TYR A 7 10.27 8.14 7.93
CA TYR A 7 9.03 7.53 7.49
C TYR A 7 7.96 7.58 8.60
N ALA A 8 8.32 7.14 9.82
CA ALA A 8 7.42 7.15 10.98
C ALA A 8 6.90 8.56 11.33
N LEU A 9 7.74 9.59 11.14
CA LEU A 9 7.37 11.00 11.34
C LEU A 9 6.63 11.64 10.15
N GLY A 10 6.31 10.88 9.10
CA GLY A 10 5.66 11.42 7.91
C GLY A 10 6.56 12.27 7.01
N ARG A 11 7.87 12.28 7.26
CA ARG A 11 8.88 12.95 6.42
C ARG A 11 9.22 12.07 5.21
N HIS A 12 8.19 11.67 4.45
CA HIS A 12 8.31 10.72 3.35
C HIS A 12 9.32 11.16 2.28
N GLN A 13 9.39 12.46 1.96
CA GLN A 13 10.37 12.99 1.01
C GLN A 13 11.82 12.82 1.51
N ASP A 14 12.05 13.03 2.81
CA ASP A 14 13.36 12.81 3.42
C ASP A 14 13.72 11.32 3.48
N SER A 15 12.76 10.47 3.86
CA SER A 15 12.92 9.02 3.86
C SER A 15 13.29 8.51 2.46
N MET A 16 12.58 8.96 1.44
CA MET A 16 12.88 8.65 0.04
C MET A 16 14.29 9.10 -0.35
N ARG A 17 14.66 10.36 -0.05
CA ARG A 17 15.98 10.91 -0.39
C ARG A 17 17.13 10.10 0.20
N VAL A 18 17.04 9.72 1.48
CA VAL A 18 18.13 8.96 2.12
C VAL A 18 18.18 7.51 1.65
N ASN A 19 17.05 6.88 1.31
CA ASN A 19 17.04 5.54 0.73
C ASN A 19 17.58 5.53 -0.70
N VAL A 20 17.33 6.58 -1.50
CA VAL A 20 17.96 6.70 -2.83
C VAL A 20 19.49 6.77 -2.70
N ALA A 21 20.00 7.50 -1.69
CA ALA A 21 21.43 7.55 -1.42
C ALA A 21 21.98 6.20 -0.93
N ALA A 22 21.25 5.51 -0.06
CA ALA A 22 21.61 4.18 0.44
C ALA A 22 21.65 3.14 -0.68
N ALA A 23 20.60 3.07 -1.51
CA ALA A 23 20.52 2.17 -2.66
C ALA A 23 21.71 2.36 -3.62
N ARG A 24 22.11 3.60 -3.91
CA ARG A 24 23.30 3.89 -4.73
C ARG A 24 24.60 3.38 -4.10
N ALA A 25 24.74 3.51 -2.78
CA ALA A 25 25.90 3.00 -2.06
C ALA A 25 25.94 1.46 -2.07
N ASP A 26 24.79 0.82 -1.85
CA ASP A 26 24.65 -0.64 -1.91
C ASP A 26 24.99 -1.17 -3.31
N GLU A 27 24.48 -0.54 -4.36
CA GLU A 27 24.79 -0.90 -5.75
C GLU A 27 26.30 -0.81 -6.06
N ALA A 28 26.97 0.24 -5.57
CA ALA A 28 28.41 0.40 -5.74
C ALA A 28 29.20 -0.67 -4.98
N PHE A 29 28.76 -1.01 -3.77
CA PHE A 29 29.33 -2.11 -2.99
C PHE A 29 29.16 -3.45 -3.71
N ILE A 30 27.93 -3.82 -4.06
CA ILE A 30 27.58 -5.09 -4.73
C ILE A 30 28.41 -5.25 -6.02
N ARG A 31 28.53 -4.19 -6.82
CA ARG A 31 29.30 -4.24 -8.08
C ARG A 31 30.79 -4.47 -7.85
N ARG A 32 31.35 -3.95 -6.75
CA ARG A 32 32.78 -4.11 -6.40
C ARG A 32 33.06 -5.49 -5.80
N SER A 33 32.16 -6.01 -4.98
CA SER A 33 32.38 -7.22 -4.19
C SER A 33 31.85 -8.50 -4.83
N GLY A 34 30.89 -8.39 -5.77
CA GLY A 34 30.12 -9.54 -6.23
C GLY A 34 29.24 -10.12 -5.12
N ASP A 35 28.71 -9.27 -4.24
CA ASP A 35 27.94 -9.72 -3.07
C ASP A 35 26.68 -10.51 -3.45
N HIS A 36 26.53 -11.68 -2.84
CA HIS A 36 25.34 -12.54 -2.90
C HIS A 36 24.76 -12.81 -1.51
N SER A 37 25.04 -11.93 -0.54
CA SER A 37 24.59 -12.09 0.84
C SER A 37 23.22 -11.45 1.07
N LEU A 38 22.79 -11.40 2.35
CA LEU A 38 21.59 -10.67 2.75
C LEU A 38 21.68 -9.16 2.46
N MET A 39 22.88 -8.61 2.31
CA MET A 39 23.04 -7.23 1.82
C MET A 39 22.42 -7.07 0.44
N ARG A 40 22.77 -7.94 -0.51
CA ARG A 40 22.23 -7.96 -1.87
C ARG A 40 20.73 -8.28 -1.94
N TYR A 41 20.28 -9.30 -1.23
CA TYR A 41 18.94 -9.87 -1.45
C TYR A 41 17.90 -9.50 -0.38
N GLY A 42 18.31 -8.84 0.72
CA GLY A 42 17.41 -8.37 1.76
C GLY A 42 17.49 -6.85 1.98
N TYR A 43 18.64 -6.35 2.45
CA TYR A 43 18.76 -4.95 2.89
C TYR A 43 18.70 -3.93 1.74
N TYR A 44 19.37 -4.19 0.61
CA TYR A 44 19.27 -3.31 -0.55
C TYR A 44 17.84 -3.25 -1.15
N PRO A 45 17.15 -4.37 -1.39
CA PRO A 45 15.74 -4.36 -1.79
C PRO A 45 14.82 -3.68 -0.78
N HIS A 46 15.11 -3.80 0.52
CA HIS A 46 14.37 -3.13 1.59
C HIS A 46 14.47 -1.60 1.51
N ASN A 47 15.63 -1.06 1.12
CA ASN A 47 15.80 0.37 0.87
C ASN A 47 14.92 0.85 -0.29
N ILE A 48 14.83 0.04 -1.35
CA ILE A 48 13.95 0.33 -2.49
C ILE A 48 12.48 0.24 -2.08
N HIS A 49 12.11 -0.74 -1.24
CA HIS A 49 10.76 -0.84 -0.68
C HIS A 49 10.37 0.43 0.09
N PHE A 50 11.29 1.00 0.88
CA PHE A 50 11.06 2.29 1.53
C PHE A 50 10.87 3.46 0.55
N ILE A 51 11.59 3.47 -0.58
CA ILE A 51 11.39 4.48 -1.64
C ILE A 51 9.97 4.37 -2.17
N ILE A 52 9.50 3.16 -2.48
CA ILE A 52 8.15 2.89 -2.98
C ILE A 52 7.11 3.39 -1.97
N MET A 53 7.18 2.94 -0.71
CA MET A 53 6.21 3.30 0.33
C MET A 53 6.20 4.81 0.63
N SER A 54 7.37 5.45 0.64
CA SER A 54 7.46 6.90 0.81
C SER A 54 6.85 7.66 -0.37
N ALA A 55 7.11 7.22 -1.60
CA ALA A 55 6.54 7.79 -2.80
C ALA A 55 5.01 7.61 -2.82
N GLN A 56 4.50 6.47 -2.37
CA GLN A 56 3.07 6.21 -2.22
C GLN A 56 2.39 7.24 -1.31
N MET A 57 2.95 7.48 -0.11
CA MET A 57 2.39 8.42 0.86
C MET A 57 2.52 9.89 0.41
N ALA A 58 3.57 10.22 -0.34
CA ALA A 58 3.79 11.57 -0.88
C ALA A 58 3.04 11.83 -2.22
N GLY A 59 2.43 10.82 -2.82
CA GLY A 59 1.73 10.93 -4.09
C GLY A 59 2.62 10.88 -5.35
N ASP A 60 3.91 10.57 -5.21
CA ASP A 60 4.82 10.41 -6.36
C ASP A 60 4.63 9.04 -7.03
N MET A 61 3.52 8.91 -7.77
CA MET A 61 3.17 7.67 -8.46
C MET A 61 4.24 7.22 -9.45
N ARG A 62 4.91 8.16 -10.12
CA ARG A 62 5.94 7.85 -11.12
C ARG A 62 7.12 7.13 -10.48
N THR A 63 7.60 7.65 -9.35
CA THR A 63 8.65 6.98 -8.59
C THR A 63 8.17 5.67 -8.01
N ALA A 64 6.97 5.61 -7.41
CA ALA A 64 6.43 4.37 -6.83
C ALA A 64 6.37 3.24 -7.88
N VAL A 65 5.82 3.51 -9.08
CA VAL A 65 5.70 2.50 -10.15
C VAL A 65 7.06 2.10 -10.71
N ARG A 66 7.96 3.08 -10.97
CA ARG A 66 9.30 2.79 -11.50
C ARG A 66 10.11 1.92 -10.55
N GLU A 67 10.14 2.28 -9.26
CA GLU A 67 10.92 1.53 -8.28
C GLU A 67 10.26 0.18 -7.94
N ALA A 68 8.92 0.06 -8.02
CA ALA A 68 8.23 -1.23 -7.93
C ALA A 68 8.64 -2.19 -9.05
N GLN A 69 8.70 -1.71 -10.30
CA GLN A 69 9.18 -2.53 -11.43
C GLN A 69 10.64 -2.94 -11.24
N ARG A 70 11.47 -2.00 -10.79
CA ARG A 70 12.88 -2.27 -10.49
C ARG A 70 13.04 -3.31 -9.38
N LEU A 71 12.29 -3.19 -8.30
CA LEU A 71 12.37 -4.07 -7.13
C LEU A 71 12.13 -5.54 -7.51
N GLY A 72 11.12 -5.80 -8.36
CA GLY A 72 10.81 -7.15 -8.83
C GLY A 72 11.94 -7.83 -9.62
N ALA A 73 12.91 -7.07 -10.14
CA ALA A 73 14.07 -7.61 -10.87
C ALA A 73 15.31 -7.83 -9.98
N LEU A 74 15.26 -7.44 -8.70
CA LEU A 74 16.43 -7.45 -7.80
C LEU A 74 16.42 -8.58 -6.78
N LEU A 75 15.23 -9.10 -6.46
CA LEU A 75 15.04 -10.14 -5.47
C LEU A 75 15.37 -11.52 -6.06
N ASP A 76 15.89 -12.38 -5.19
CA ASP A 76 16.14 -13.79 -5.49
C ASP A 76 15.06 -14.65 -4.83
N PRO A 77 14.23 -15.38 -5.60
CA PRO A 77 13.18 -16.21 -5.02
C PRO A 77 13.68 -17.32 -4.10
N ASP A 78 14.89 -17.85 -4.31
CA ASP A 78 15.45 -18.91 -3.45
C ASP A 78 15.75 -18.39 -2.04
N THR A 79 16.29 -17.18 -1.95
CA THR A 79 16.50 -16.46 -0.68
C THR A 79 15.19 -16.05 -0.05
N SER A 80 14.28 -15.50 -0.86
CA SER A 80 13.00 -14.95 -0.38
C SER A 80 12.05 -16.02 0.16
N ALA A 81 12.09 -17.24 -0.40
CA ALA A 81 11.31 -18.37 0.10
C ALA A 81 11.76 -18.82 1.51
N LYS A 82 13.03 -18.61 1.87
CA LYS A 82 13.58 -19.00 3.19
C LYS A 82 13.35 -17.94 4.26
N ILE A 83 13.25 -16.68 3.88
CA ILE A 83 13.23 -15.53 4.80
C ILE A 83 11.89 -14.78 4.65
N ALA A 84 10.96 -15.05 5.56
CA ALA A 84 9.56 -14.67 5.41
C ALA A 84 9.33 -13.17 5.23
N TRP A 85 10.08 -12.30 5.91
CA TRP A 85 9.91 -10.85 5.80
C TRP A 85 10.31 -10.31 4.42
N ILE A 86 11.18 -11.02 3.67
CA ILE A 86 11.54 -10.63 2.30
C ILE A 86 10.34 -10.81 1.36
N GLN A 87 9.45 -11.78 1.61
CA GLN A 87 8.24 -11.91 0.80
C GLN A 87 7.33 -10.67 0.87
N ALA A 88 7.38 -9.89 1.96
CA ALA A 88 6.67 -8.60 2.02
C ALA A 88 7.28 -7.57 1.04
N ILE A 89 8.57 -7.67 0.75
CA ILE A 89 9.26 -6.89 -0.27
C ILE A 89 8.85 -7.38 -1.67
N ASP A 90 8.81 -8.70 -1.90
CA ASP A 90 8.32 -9.28 -3.17
C ASP A 90 6.87 -8.88 -3.47
N ALA A 91 6.07 -8.64 -2.45
CA ALA A 91 4.69 -8.19 -2.58
C ALA A 91 4.54 -6.71 -2.92
N ALA A 92 5.52 -5.86 -2.57
CA ALA A 92 5.45 -4.41 -2.70
C ALA A 92 5.09 -3.92 -4.12
N PRO A 93 5.61 -4.53 -5.22
CA PRO A 93 5.22 -4.13 -6.57
C PRO A 93 3.72 -4.28 -6.85
N PHE A 94 3.08 -5.36 -6.36
CA PHE A 94 1.64 -5.57 -6.54
C PHE A 94 0.82 -4.57 -5.75
N LEU A 95 1.24 -4.25 -4.52
CA LEU A 95 0.57 -3.28 -3.66
C LEU A 95 0.68 -1.84 -4.21
N ALA A 96 1.86 -1.45 -4.70
CA ALA A 96 2.06 -0.15 -5.34
C ALA A 96 1.19 0.02 -6.59
N MET A 97 1.12 -1.03 -7.41
CA MET A 97 0.27 -1.04 -8.60
C MET A 97 -1.22 -1.01 -8.24
N ALA A 98 -1.65 -1.75 -7.22
CA ALA A 98 -3.03 -1.73 -6.73
C ALA A 98 -3.49 -0.34 -6.28
N GLN A 99 -2.56 0.51 -5.79
CA GLN A 99 -2.90 1.87 -5.38
C GLN A 99 -3.09 2.83 -6.57
N PHE A 100 -2.29 2.72 -7.62
CA PHE A 100 -2.16 3.80 -8.63
C PHE A 100 -2.40 3.38 -10.07
N ALA A 101 -2.15 2.12 -10.41
CA ALA A 101 -2.10 1.70 -11.80
C ALA A 101 -3.51 1.49 -12.37
N PRO A 102 -3.72 1.76 -13.66
CA PRO A 102 -4.97 1.42 -14.33
C PRO A 102 -5.15 -0.11 -14.39
N PRO A 103 -6.40 -0.62 -14.48
CA PRO A 103 -6.68 -2.06 -14.42
C PRO A 103 -5.88 -2.89 -15.41
N LYS A 104 -5.77 -2.42 -16.66
CA LYS A 104 -5.00 -3.09 -17.72
C LYS A 104 -3.54 -3.30 -17.33
N ALA A 105 -2.92 -2.32 -16.67
CA ALA A 105 -1.52 -2.42 -16.26
C ALA A 105 -1.34 -3.41 -15.10
N ILE A 106 -2.28 -3.45 -14.15
CA ILE A 106 -2.27 -4.42 -13.06
C ILE A 106 -2.45 -5.85 -13.60
N LEU A 107 -3.43 -6.05 -14.49
CA LEU A 107 -3.70 -7.36 -15.08
C LEU A 107 -2.57 -7.87 -15.98
N ALA A 108 -1.77 -6.96 -16.56
CA ALA A 108 -0.60 -7.27 -17.38
C ALA A 108 0.68 -7.53 -16.55
N MET A 109 0.65 -7.37 -15.23
CA MET A 109 1.81 -7.69 -14.40
C MET A 109 2.17 -9.19 -14.52
N PRO A 110 3.48 -9.52 -14.55
CA PRO A 110 3.92 -10.90 -14.59
C PRO A 110 3.38 -11.71 -13.40
N PRO A 111 3.26 -13.04 -13.54
CA PRO A 111 2.99 -13.89 -12.39
C PRO A 111 4.06 -13.72 -11.31
N ALA A 112 3.65 -13.76 -10.05
CA ALA A 112 4.60 -13.90 -8.95
C ALA A 112 5.23 -15.30 -8.99
N ASN A 113 6.42 -15.46 -8.41
CA ASN A 113 7.00 -16.79 -8.25
C ASN A 113 6.13 -17.63 -7.31
N GLU A 114 5.71 -18.82 -7.74
CA GLU A 114 4.78 -19.67 -6.98
C GLU A 114 5.35 -20.14 -5.63
N ARG A 115 6.67 -20.10 -5.45
CA ARG A 115 7.36 -20.39 -4.18
C ARG A 115 7.21 -19.29 -3.14
N LEU A 116 6.65 -18.14 -3.52
CA LEU A 116 6.46 -16.96 -2.68
C LEU A 116 4.96 -16.74 -2.44
N PRO A 117 4.32 -17.54 -1.58
CA PRO A 117 2.87 -17.56 -1.43
C PRO A 117 2.28 -16.20 -1.04
N TYR A 118 3.01 -15.36 -0.32
CA TYR A 118 2.53 -14.02 0.01
C TYR A 118 2.54 -13.07 -1.18
N ALA A 119 3.57 -13.12 -2.03
CA ALA A 119 3.60 -12.35 -3.27
C ALA A 119 2.49 -12.81 -4.24
N VAL A 120 2.23 -14.12 -4.32
CA VAL A 120 1.10 -14.68 -5.08
C VAL A 120 -0.24 -14.14 -4.54
N ALA A 121 -0.43 -14.15 -3.22
CA ALA A 121 -1.63 -13.61 -2.59
C ALA A 121 -1.83 -12.11 -2.89
N MET A 122 -0.77 -11.30 -2.77
CA MET A 122 -0.86 -9.86 -3.05
C MET A 122 -1.05 -9.55 -4.55
N ARG A 123 -0.62 -10.44 -5.45
CA ARG A 123 -0.99 -10.38 -6.87
C ARG A 123 -2.49 -10.62 -7.07
N HIS A 124 -3.07 -11.65 -6.44
CA HIS A 124 -4.52 -11.88 -6.51
C HIS A 124 -5.30 -10.67 -5.96
N TYR A 125 -4.86 -10.11 -4.84
CA TYR A 125 -5.43 -8.86 -4.31
C TYR A 125 -5.36 -7.71 -5.32
N ALA A 126 -4.20 -7.44 -5.92
CA ALA A 126 -4.06 -6.36 -6.90
C ALA A 126 -4.98 -6.58 -8.12
N ARG A 127 -5.07 -7.81 -8.61
CA ARG A 127 -5.98 -8.18 -9.71
C ARG A 127 -7.45 -8.03 -9.33
N ALA A 128 -7.84 -8.39 -8.10
CA ALA A 128 -9.18 -8.12 -7.58
C ALA A 128 -9.47 -6.61 -7.57
N VAL A 129 -8.51 -5.76 -7.18
CA VAL A 129 -8.66 -4.31 -7.27
C VAL A 129 -8.86 -3.85 -8.72
N ALA A 130 -8.15 -4.44 -9.68
CA ALA A 130 -8.32 -4.13 -11.10
C ALA A 130 -9.73 -4.50 -11.61
N TYR A 131 -10.21 -5.71 -11.30
CA TYR A 131 -11.56 -6.14 -11.68
C TYR A 131 -12.65 -5.32 -10.97
N ALA A 132 -12.41 -4.91 -9.73
CA ALA A 132 -13.29 -3.99 -9.02
C ALA A 132 -13.42 -2.64 -9.74
N GLN A 133 -12.31 -2.03 -10.16
CA GLN A 133 -12.33 -0.79 -10.94
C GLN A 133 -13.07 -0.97 -12.29
N MET A 134 -12.98 -2.15 -12.90
CA MET A 134 -13.72 -2.51 -14.12
C MET A 134 -15.19 -2.88 -13.87
N ARG A 135 -15.61 -2.99 -12.61
CA ARG A 135 -16.93 -3.51 -12.19
C ARG A 135 -17.20 -4.92 -12.72
N ASP A 136 -16.15 -5.69 -12.97
CA ASP A 136 -16.23 -7.07 -13.41
C ASP A 136 -16.36 -7.98 -12.19
N ARG A 137 -17.60 -8.40 -11.91
CA ARG A 137 -17.92 -9.26 -10.76
C ARG A 137 -17.30 -10.64 -10.89
N ALA A 138 -17.31 -11.23 -12.09
CA ALA A 138 -16.83 -12.59 -12.30
C ALA A 138 -15.31 -12.66 -12.10
N GLY A 139 -14.57 -11.71 -12.68
CA GLY A 139 -13.13 -11.58 -12.46
C GLY A 139 -12.81 -11.32 -10.98
N PHE A 140 -13.54 -10.41 -10.33
CA PHE A 140 -13.36 -10.09 -8.92
C PHE A 140 -13.57 -11.31 -8.00
N ASP A 141 -14.67 -12.04 -8.18
CA ASP A 141 -15.00 -13.22 -7.37
C ASP A 141 -13.98 -14.34 -7.59
N GLY A 142 -13.46 -14.51 -8.81
CA GLY A 142 -12.40 -15.47 -9.12
C GLY A 142 -11.11 -15.18 -8.35
N GLU A 143 -10.66 -13.93 -8.31
CA GLU A 143 -9.46 -13.54 -7.57
C GLU A 143 -9.65 -13.67 -6.05
N LEU A 144 -10.84 -13.35 -5.52
CA LEU A 144 -11.14 -13.57 -4.10
C LEU A 144 -11.21 -15.06 -3.74
N ALA A 145 -11.74 -15.90 -4.62
CA ALA A 145 -11.75 -17.35 -4.41
C ALA A 145 -10.33 -17.92 -4.35
N ALA A 146 -9.43 -17.45 -5.23
CA ALA A 146 -8.02 -17.83 -5.19
C ALA A 146 -7.33 -17.38 -3.89
N LEU A 147 -7.56 -16.13 -3.47
CA LEU A 147 -7.04 -15.61 -2.21
C LEU A 147 -7.55 -16.40 -0.99
N ALA A 148 -8.84 -16.76 -0.97
CA ALA A 148 -9.44 -17.59 0.07
C ALA A 148 -8.96 -19.05 0.02
N GLY A 149 -8.57 -19.56 -1.15
CA GLY A 149 -7.89 -20.84 -1.30
C GLY A 149 -6.52 -20.82 -0.61
N LEU A 150 -5.69 -19.83 -0.92
CA LEU A 150 -4.37 -19.65 -0.30
C LEU A 150 -4.47 -19.51 1.23
N ARG A 151 -5.42 -18.70 1.73
CA ARG A 151 -5.62 -18.50 3.17
C ARG A 151 -5.97 -19.78 3.94
N ARG A 152 -6.58 -20.78 3.27
CA ARG A 152 -6.95 -22.08 3.87
C ARG A 152 -5.88 -23.15 3.70
N SER A 153 -4.79 -22.85 2.99
CA SER A 153 -3.68 -23.78 2.75
C SER A 153 -2.59 -23.64 3.80
N ASP A 154 -1.72 -24.64 3.89
CA ASP A 154 -0.53 -24.61 4.76
C ASP A 154 0.64 -23.81 4.14
N ALA A 155 0.44 -23.15 3.01
CA ALA A 155 1.50 -22.42 2.28
C ALA A 155 2.17 -21.32 3.11
N PHE A 156 1.53 -20.84 4.18
CA PHE A 156 2.05 -19.79 5.04
C PHE A 156 2.69 -20.29 6.34
N ALA A 157 2.80 -21.60 6.56
CA ALA A 157 3.30 -22.17 7.81
C ALA A 157 4.67 -21.60 8.22
N ASP A 158 5.63 -21.57 7.28
CA ASP A 158 6.97 -21.04 7.53
C ASP A 158 6.95 -19.53 7.83
N MET A 159 6.08 -18.78 7.16
CA MET A 159 5.94 -17.33 7.40
C MET A 159 5.38 -17.06 8.80
N ILE A 160 4.39 -17.84 9.23
CA ILE A 160 3.80 -17.76 10.55
C ILE A 160 4.84 -18.13 11.62
N ALA A 161 5.62 -19.19 11.40
CA ALA A 161 6.70 -19.59 12.30
C ALA A 161 7.79 -18.51 12.45
N GLN A 162 8.01 -17.71 11.41
CA GLN A 162 8.92 -16.55 11.42
C GLN A 162 8.27 -15.24 11.92
N GLY A 163 7.03 -15.30 12.42
CA GLY A 163 6.33 -14.16 13.01
C GLY A 163 5.62 -13.23 12.02
N VAL A 164 5.54 -13.59 10.74
CA VAL A 164 4.76 -12.82 9.75
C VAL A 164 3.28 -13.21 9.85
N PRO A 165 2.36 -12.26 10.09
CA PRO A 165 0.94 -12.52 10.32
C PRO A 165 0.16 -12.73 9.01
N ALA A 166 0.63 -13.65 8.15
CA ALA A 166 0.11 -13.82 6.80
C ALA A 166 -1.42 -14.06 6.74
N PRO A 167 -2.05 -14.88 7.61
CA PRO A 167 -3.51 -15.05 7.59
C PRO A 167 -4.30 -13.75 7.83
N ASP A 168 -3.83 -12.90 8.75
CA ASP A 168 -4.46 -11.60 9.03
C ASP A 168 -4.25 -10.63 7.87
N LEU A 169 -3.07 -10.66 7.24
CA LEU A 169 -2.78 -9.85 6.04
C LEU A 169 -3.66 -10.23 4.85
N LEU A 170 -3.91 -11.53 4.63
CA LEU A 170 -4.82 -11.99 3.58
C LEU A 170 -6.28 -11.61 3.89
N SER A 171 -6.69 -11.72 5.15
CA SER A 171 -8.03 -11.30 5.59
C SER A 171 -8.24 -9.78 5.41
N LEU A 172 -7.22 -8.99 5.74
CA LEU A 172 -7.20 -7.55 5.51
C LEU A 172 -7.32 -7.24 4.01
N ALA A 173 -6.51 -7.91 3.17
CA ALA A 173 -6.54 -7.74 1.73
C ALA A 173 -7.93 -8.06 1.14
N GLU A 174 -8.56 -9.14 1.57
CA GLU A 174 -9.93 -9.51 1.17
C GLU A 174 -10.94 -8.41 1.57
N ALA A 175 -10.90 -7.95 2.82
CA ALA A 175 -11.81 -6.92 3.31
C ALA A 175 -11.66 -5.60 2.54
N VAL A 176 -10.42 -5.17 2.27
CA VAL A 176 -10.15 -3.97 1.46
C VAL A 176 -10.61 -4.16 0.02
N ALA A 177 -10.37 -5.33 -0.59
CA ALA A 177 -10.81 -5.61 -1.96
C ALA A 177 -12.36 -5.55 -2.07
N ARG A 178 -13.08 -6.11 -1.10
CA ARG A 178 -14.56 -6.01 -1.02
C ARG A 178 -15.02 -4.55 -0.87
N GLY A 179 -14.35 -3.77 -0.01
CA GLY A 179 -14.62 -2.34 0.11
C GLY A 179 -14.41 -1.59 -1.21
N ARG A 180 -13.31 -1.86 -1.92
CA ARG A 180 -13.02 -1.26 -3.24
C ARG A 180 -14.05 -1.65 -4.29
N PHE A 181 -14.53 -2.89 -4.29
CA PHE A 181 -15.60 -3.34 -5.18
C PHE A 181 -16.94 -2.65 -4.90
N ALA A 182 -17.35 -2.58 -3.64
CA ALA A 182 -18.57 -1.85 -3.25
C ALA A 182 -18.47 -0.36 -3.62
N PHE A 183 -17.32 0.25 -3.36
CA PHE A 183 -17.06 1.65 -3.71
C PHE A 183 -17.15 1.89 -5.22
N SER A 184 -16.55 1.01 -6.04
CA SER A 184 -16.57 1.17 -7.50
C SER A 184 -17.99 1.09 -8.07
N GLN A 185 -18.88 0.35 -7.41
CA GLN A 185 -20.30 0.23 -7.77
C GLN A 185 -21.18 1.33 -7.14
N GLY A 186 -20.60 2.31 -6.46
CA GLY A 186 -21.32 3.43 -5.83
C GLY A 186 -22.03 3.06 -4.53
N ARG A 187 -21.80 1.86 -3.98
CA ARG A 187 -22.35 1.41 -2.70
C ARG A 187 -21.45 1.85 -1.56
N PHE A 188 -21.43 3.16 -1.31
CA PHE A 188 -20.46 3.78 -0.41
C PHE A 188 -20.64 3.38 1.07
N GLU A 189 -21.87 3.17 1.53
CA GLU A 189 -22.13 2.68 2.90
C GLU A 189 -21.64 1.24 3.09
N GLU A 190 -21.88 0.37 2.11
CA GLU A 190 -21.35 -1.02 2.12
C GLU A 190 -19.82 -1.01 2.09
N ALA A 191 -19.22 -0.15 1.26
CA ALA A 191 -17.77 0.04 1.23
C ALA A 191 -17.23 0.46 2.60
N ALA A 192 -17.88 1.44 3.26
CA ALA A 192 -17.51 1.87 4.60
C ALA A 192 -17.61 0.74 5.63
N GLY A 193 -18.62 -0.13 5.54
CA GLY A 193 -18.72 -1.35 6.35
C GLY A 193 -17.52 -2.28 6.19
N HIS A 194 -17.12 -2.57 4.95
CA HIS A 194 -15.93 -3.36 4.66
C HIS A 194 -14.63 -2.71 5.16
N TYR A 195 -14.49 -1.39 5.00
CA TYR A 195 -13.30 -0.69 5.48
C TYR A 195 -13.22 -0.64 7.01
N ARG A 196 -14.33 -0.55 7.74
CA ARG A 196 -14.34 -0.68 9.20
C ARG A 196 -13.87 -2.07 9.65
N ALA A 197 -14.33 -3.13 8.99
CA ALA A 197 -13.86 -4.48 9.26
C ALA A 197 -12.35 -4.64 8.95
N ALA A 198 -11.89 -4.05 7.85
CA ALA A 198 -10.47 -4.01 7.51
C ALA A 198 -9.63 -3.24 8.55
N ILE A 199 -10.10 -2.10 9.07
CA ILE A 199 -9.40 -1.36 10.15
C ILE A 199 -9.27 -2.22 11.42
N ALA A 200 -10.28 -3.00 11.77
CA ALA A 200 -10.20 -3.90 12.92
C ALA A 200 -9.18 -5.04 12.72
N LEU A 201 -8.94 -5.48 11.48
CA LEU A 201 -7.88 -6.42 11.14
C LEU A 201 -6.52 -5.74 11.12
N GLU A 202 -6.42 -4.55 10.53
CA GLU A 202 -5.21 -3.73 10.49
C GLU A 202 -4.66 -3.45 11.89
N GLY A 203 -5.53 -3.15 12.87
CA GLY A 203 -5.15 -2.92 14.26
C GLY A 203 -4.56 -4.14 14.99
N LYS A 204 -4.66 -5.34 14.43
CA LYS A 204 -4.03 -6.56 14.97
C LYS A 204 -2.65 -6.84 14.37
N ILE A 205 -2.31 -6.17 13.27
CA ILE A 205 -1.05 -6.41 12.58
C ILE A 205 0.09 -5.78 13.40
N PRO A 206 1.13 -6.54 13.80
CA PRO A 206 2.29 -6.02 14.49
C PRO A 206 3.02 -4.95 13.69
N TYR A 207 3.67 -4.05 14.41
CA TYR A 207 4.54 -3.04 13.83
C TYR A 207 5.68 -3.67 13.02
N GLN A 208 5.88 -3.17 11.80
CA GLN A 208 6.97 -3.55 10.92
C GLN A 208 7.33 -2.35 10.03
N GLU A 209 8.57 -2.29 9.56
CA GLU A 209 9.07 -1.23 8.69
C GLU A 209 9.75 -1.78 7.42
N PRO A 210 9.30 -1.38 6.21
CA PRO A 210 8.02 -0.70 5.96
C PRO A 210 6.81 -1.50 6.50
N PRO A 211 5.67 -0.84 6.78
CA PRO A 211 4.47 -1.54 7.22
C PRO A 211 4.06 -2.64 6.25
N TYR A 212 3.54 -3.77 6.75
CA TYR A 212 3.06 -4.86 5.91
C TYR A 212 1.91 -4.41 4.98
N TRP A 213 1.06 -3.50 5.45
CA TRP A 213 -0.02 -2.93 4.65
C TRP A 213 0.37 -1.55 4.11
N TYR A 214 0.10 -1.32 2.82
CA TYR A 214 0.73 -0.25 2.04
C TYR A 214 0.15 1.15 2.25
N TYR A 215 -0.97 1.29 2.98
CA TYR A 215 -1.60 2.58 3.29
C TYR A 215 -2.57 2.43 4.47
N PRO A 216 -2.85 3.49 5.26
CA PRO A 216 -3.83 3.42 6.35
C PRO A 216 -5.24 3.20 5.80
N VAL A 217 -5.92 2.12 6.19
CA VAL A 217 -7.26 1.78 5.63
C VAL A 217 -8.31 2.85 5.95
N SER A 218 -8.12 3.57 7.05
CA SER A 218 -8.92 4.74 7.43
C SER A 218 -9.01 5.80 6.31
N GLN A 219 -8.03 5.86 5.40
CA GLN A 219 -8.08 6.71 4.21
C GLN A 219 -9.23 6.31 3.27
N SER A 220 -9.37 5.02 2.95
CA SER A 220 -10.46 4.54 2.08
C SER A 220 -11.81 4.60 2.79
N LEU A 221 -11.85 4.41 4.12
CA LEU A 221 -13.05 4.66 4.91
C LEU A 221 -13.50 6.13 4.77
N GLY A 222 -12.58 7.08 4.93
CA GLY A 222 -12.87 8.51 4.75
C GLY A 222 -13.39 8.84 3.36
N ALA A 223 -12.81 8.23 2.32
CA ALA A 223 -13.27 8.38 0.95
C ALA A 223 -14.71 7.87 0.76
N ALA A 224 -15.01 6.67 1.26
CA ALA A 224 -16.34 6.08 1.19
C ALA A 224 -17.38 6.96 1.91
N LEU A 225 -17.09 7.40 3.14
CA LEU A 225 -17.98 8.26 3.91
C LEU A 225 -18.22 9.61 3.25
N LEU A 226 -17.18 10.22 2.68
CA LEU A 226 -17.32 11.50 1.97
C LEU A 226 -18.25 11.34 0.76
N ARG A 227 -18.09 10.24 0.01
CA ARG A 227 -18.95 9.93 -1.15
C ARG A 227 -20.38 9.53 -0.76
N ALA A 228 -20.56 9.02 0.47
CA ALA A 228 -21.87 8.76 1.06
C ALA A 228 -22.56 10.03 1.62
N GLY A 229 -21.94 11.21 1.51
CA GLY A 229 -22.50 12.45 2.05
C GLY A 229 -22.34 12.61 3.56
N LYS A 230 -21.37 11.92 4.17
CA LYS A 230 -21.06 11.97 5.61
C LYS A 230 -19.72 12.66 5.87
N PRO A 231 -19.61 13.98 5.60
CA PRO A 231 -18.32 14.65 5.59
C PRO A 231 -17.68 14.75 6.99
N GLN A 232 -18.47 14.79 8.06
CA GLN A 232 -17.93 14.79 9.42
C GLN A 232 -17.31 13.45 9.82
N GLU A 233 -17.98 12.32 9.57
CA GLU A 233 -17.40 10.99 9.77
C GLU A 233 -16.17 10.78 8.87
N ALA A 234 -16.20 11.30 7.64
CA ALA A 234 -15.06 11.27 6.73
C ALA A 234 -13.85 12.03 7.29
N SER A 235 -14.06 13.24 7.84
CA SER A 235 -12.98 14.01 8.50
C SER A 235 -12.35 13.22 9.65
N GLN A 236 -13.16 12.55 10.48
CA GLN A 236 -12.65 11.71 11.56
C GLN A 236 -11.80 10.55 11.04
N ALA A 237 -12.25 9.86 9.98
CA ALA A 237 -11.49 8.77 9.35
C ALA A 237 -10.16 9.27 8.75
N PHE A 238 -10.14 10.42 8.07
CA PHE A 238 -8.89 10.99 7.56
C PHE A 238 -7.94 11.44 8.67
N ARG A 239 -8.46 11.95 9.80
CA ARG A 239 -7.64 12.26 10.99
C ARG A 239 -7.05 10.99 11.61
N ALA A 240 -7.81 9.89 11.67
CA ALA A 240 -7.30 8.60 12.11
C ALA A 240 -6.19 8.09 11.18
N ALA A 241 -6.37 8.21 9.86
CA ALA A 241 -5.33 7.89 8.88
C ALA A 241 -4.05 8.73 9.07
N LEU A 242 -4.19 10.01 9.41
CA LEU A 242 -3.06 10.90 9.70
C LEU A 242 -2.40 10.62 11.06
N ALA A 243 -3.12 10.09 12.03
CA ALA A 243 -2.53 9.64 13.29
C ALA A 243 -1.68 8.38 13.08
N GLN A 244 -2.14 7.45 12.23
CA GLN A 244 -1.42 6.23 11.88
C GLN A 244 -0.25 6.50 10.92
N THR A 245 -0.45 7.37 9.93
CA THR A 245 0.58 7.75 8.95
C THR A 245 0.64 9.28 8.85
N PRO A 246 1.45 9.91 9.72
CA PRO A 246 1.60 11.36 9.73
C PRO A 246 1.93 11.90 8.35
N ARG A 247 1.36 13.05 7.99
CA ARG A 247 1.67 13.77 6.74
C ARG A 247 1.47 12.95 5.45
N ASN A 248 0.67 11.88 5.48
CA ASN A 248 0.20 11.20 4.27
C ASN A 248 -0.60 12.19 3.40
N GLY A 249 -0.10 12.47 2.19
CA GLY A 249 -0.67 13.47 1.28
C GLY A 249 -2.11 13.15 0.86
N TRP A 250 -2.44 11.88 0.71
CA TRP A 250 -3.79 11.42 0.37
C TRP A 250 -4.80 11.70 1.48
N ALA A 251 -4.42 11.38 2.72
CA ALA A 251 -5.27 11.64 3.88
C ALA A 251 -5.43 13.16 4.14
N VAL A 252 -4.38 13.97 3.92
CA VAL A 252 -4.48 15.44 3.99
C VAL A 252 -5.42 15.99 2.91
N PHE A 253 -5.38 15.45 1.69
CA PHE A 253 -6.32 15.81 0.64
C PHE A 253 -7.77 15.46 1.02
N GLY A 254 -8.00 14.22 1.47
CA GLY A 254 -9.31 13.79 1.94
C GLY A 254 -9.85 14.67 3.07
N LEU A 255 -9.00 15.00 4.06
CA LEU A 255 -9.35 15.93 5.14
C LEU A 255 -9.76 17.30 4.59
N ALA A 256 -9.01 17.86 3.65
CA ALA A 256 -9.35 19.15 3.05
C ALA A 256 -10.73 19.14 2.36
N GLU A 257 -11.07 18.06 1.66
CA GLU A 257 -12.38 17.93 1.00
C GLU A 257 -13.51 17.71 2.01
N SER A 258 -13.29 16.91 3.06
CA SER A 258 -14.24 16.71 4.15
C SER A 258 -14.52 17.99 4.94
N GLU A 259 -13.51 18.79 5.27
CA GLU A 259 -13.69 20.07 5.97
C GLU A 259 -14.39 21.09 5.08
N LYS A 260 -14.05 21.13 3.79
CA LYS A 260 -14.75 21.99 2.82
C LYS A 260 -16.24 21.63 2.73
N ALA A 261 -16.58 20.34 2.67
CA ALA A 261 -17.96 19.87 2.60
C ALA A 261 -18.78 20.19 3.87
N GLN A 262 -18.12 20.38 5.02
CA GLN A 262 -18.75 20.84 6.26
C GLN A 262 -18.89 22.37 6.35
N GLY A 263 -18.28 23.14 5.44
CA GLY A 263 -18.22 24.61 5.55
C GLY A 263 -17.09 25.14 6.46
N HIS A 264 -16.19 24.28 6.93
CA HIS A 264 -15.05 24.64 7.77
C HIS A 264 -13.90 25.22 6.92
N ALA A 265 -14.07 26.46 6.47
CA ALA A 265 -13.21 27.09 5.47
C ALA A 265 -11.74 27.23 5.91
N LEU A 266 -11.49 27.54 7.19
CA LEU A 266 -10.13 27.73 7.71
C LEU A 266 -9.37 26.41 7.80
N GLU A 267 -10.03 25.36 8.27
CA GLU A 267 -9.51 24.00 8.39
C GLU A 267 -9.20 23.42 7.00
N ALA A 268 -10.12 23.58 6.05
CA ALA A 268 -9.91 23.19 4.66
C ALA A 268 -8.71 23.93 4.04
N ALA A 269 -8.59 25.24 4.28
CA ALA A 269 -7.45 26.04 3.80
C ALA A 269 -6.12 25.60 4.43
N ALA A 270 -6.12 25.30 5.73
CA ALA A 270 -4.94 24.80 6.45
C ALA A 270 -4.49 23.43 5.92
N ALA A 271 -5.43 22.49 5.73
CA ALA A 271 -5.16 21.19 5.14
C ALA A 271 -4.60 21.32 3.71
N ARG A 272 -5.19 22.17 2.85
CA ARG A 272 -4.68 22.46 1.50
C ARG A 272 -3.29 23.07 1.51
N ARG A 273 -2.97 23.95 2.47
CA ARG A 273 -1.62 24.51 2.64
C ARG A 273 -0.61 23.45 3.09
N SER A 274 -1.03 22.51 3.92
CA SER A 274 -0.22 21.34 4.27
C SER A 274 0.05 20.51 3.02
N LEU A 275 -1.00 20.14 2.28
CA LEU A 275 -0.91 19.32 1.07
C LEU A 275 0.10 19.86 0.05
N ARG A 276 0.08 21.17 -0.24
CA ARG A 276 1.04 21.81 -1.17
C ARG A 276 2.52 21.59 -0.81
N ARG A 277 2.83 21.36 0.47
CA ARG A 277 4.21 21.12 0.93
C ARG A 277 4.57 19.63 0.92
N LEU A 278 3.59 18.76 1.01
CA LEU A 278 3.77 17.31 1.16
C LEU A 278 3.69 16.56 -0.17
N TRP A 279 2.80 17.03 -1.04
CA TRP A 279 2.44 16.40 -2.30
C TRP A 279 3.57 16.55 -3.32
N MET A 280 4.00 15.41 -3.87
CA MET A 280 5.02 15.35 -4.91
C MET A 280 4.47 14.94 -6.28
N GLY A 281 3.22 14.46 -6.33
CA GLY A 281 2.56 14.01 -7.55
C GLY A 281 1.98 15.12 -8.40
N ASP A 282 1.36 14.73 -9.51
CA ASP A 282 0.49 15.62 -10.29
C ASP A 282 -0.79 15.92 -9.47
N PRO A 283 -1.14 17.19 -9.20
CA PRO A 283 -2.38 17.55 -8.53
C PRO A 283 -3.64 16.98 -9.19
N ALA A 284 -3.62 16.72 -10.50
CA ALA A 284 -4.73 16.09 -11.23
C ALA A 284 -5.03 14.65 -10.77
N TRP A 285 -4.10 14.01 -10.05
CA TRP A 285 -4.30 12.68 -9.49
C TRP A 285 -5.06 12.67 -8.16
N LEU A 286 -5.24 13.83 -7.52
CA LEU A 286 -5.97 13.94 -6.26
C LEU A 286 -7.47 13.80 -6.50
N ARG A 287 -7.97 12.57 -6.39
CA ARG A 287 -9.38 12.24 -6.59
C ARG A 287 -9.85 11.25 -5.55
N ALA A 288 -11.11 11.38 -5.13
CA ALA A 288 -11.69 10.52 -4.10
C ALA A 288 -11.74 9.03 -4.47
N ASP A 289 -11.75 8.68 -5.76
CA ASP A 289 -11.71 7.28 -6.22
C ASP A 289 -10.32 6.63 -6.12
N ARG A 290 -9.29 7.40 -5.79
CA ARG A 290 -7.92 6.93 -5.55
C ARG A 290 -7.54 6.88 -4.06
N LEU A 291 -8.45 7.31 -3.18
CA LEU A 291 -8.30 7.30 -1.72
C LEU A 291 -8.67 5.95 -1.11
#